data_AF-A0A8H8JUG9-F1
#
_entry.id   AF-A0A8H8JUG9-F1
#
_cell.length_a   1.000
_cell.length_b   1.000
_cell.length_c   1.000
_cell.angle_alpha   90.00
_cell.angle_beta   90.00
_cell.angle_gamma   90.00
#
_symmetry.space_group_name_H-M   'P 1'
#
loop_
_entity.id
_entity.type
_entity.pdbx_description
1 polymer ?
#
loop_
_entity_poly.entity_id
_entity_poly.type
_entity_poly.pdbx_seq_one_letter_code
_entity_poly.pdbx_strand_id
1 'polypeptide(L)'
;MTGNGRAALNIQGTNETYFFHNQKYCKIQWHPGKTEGEKVTEGPNSIDKEWQALRKAGFKQVDAALEIGNNMAYIFCGKKYCRVRGKDEMIGNVQNISSGWPSLKEAKFETVDAALRTPGHPNQAYFFSGNKYVRVEFQVGQTNDRIVDGPKSIHEGWPNLAFREIDMALPRPDNDQQGVYLFSEDKYMQVKVDVGGPNDEVISDEREVAKYWPALKEAGFYH
;
A
#
# COMPACT_ATOMS: atom_id res chain seq x y z
N MET A 1 -5.78 5.76 18.78
CA MET A 1 -4.50 6.42 18.42
C MET A 1 -4.60 6.71 16.93
N THR A 2 -4.50 7.98 16.52
CA THR A 2 -4.40 8.32 15.09
C THR A 2 -3.02 7.89 14.63
N GLY A 3 -2.93 6.74 13.96
CA GLY A 3 -1.68 6.21 13.44
C GLY A 3 -0.99 7.25 12.54
N ASN A 4 0.33 7.28 12.62
CA ASN A 4 1.18 8.04 11.71
C ASN A 4 0.98 7.46 10.31
N GLY A 5 0.17 8.12 9.47
CA GLY A 5 -0.21 7.58 8.16
C GLY A 5 1.02 7.22 7.32
N ARG A 6 1.08 5.97 6.85
CA ARG A 6 2.15 5.42 6.03
C ARG A 6 1.52 4.72 4.85
N ALA A 7 2.06 4.94 3.68
CA ALA A 7 1.64 4.23 2.49
C ALA A 7 2.70 4.36 1.41
N ALA A 8 2.59 3.51 0.40
CA ALA A 8 3.32 3.71 -0.83
C ALA A 8 2.41 3.49 -2.03
N LEU A 9 2.55 4.38 -3.02
CA LEU A 9 1.84 4.32 -4.28
C LEU A 9 2.87 4.12 -5.39
N ASN A 10 2.95 2.88 -5.88
CA ASN A 10 3.81 2.54 -7.01
C ASN A 10 3.35 3.27 -8.27
N ILE A 11 4.31 3.75 -9.08
CA ILE A 11 4.03 4.35 -10.38
C ILE A 11 4.23 3.27 -11.44
N GLN A 12 3.11 2.73 -11.94
CA GLN A 12 3.11 1.58 -12.84
C GLN A 12 4.04 1.77 -14.05
N GLY A 13 4.81 0.72 -14.38
CA GLY A 13 5.73 0.72 -15.51
C GLY A 13 7.02 1.52 -15.27
N THR A 14 7.24 1.97 -14.04
CA THR A 14 8.44 2.70 -13.64
C THR A 14 9.07 2.10 -12.40
N ASN A 15 10.33 2.47 -12.18
CA ASN A 15 11.07 2.22 -10.96
C ASN A 15 10.90 3.39 -9.97
N GLU A 16 9.75 4.06 -9.98
CA GLU A 16 9.43 5.16 -9.10
C GLU A 16 8.22 4.84 -8.21
N THR A 17 8.22 5.40 -7.00
CA THR A 17 7.15 5.20 -6.03
C THR A 17 7.00 6.44 -5.17
N TYR A 18 5.76 6.86 -4.94
CA TYR A 18 5.45 7.85 -3.92
C TYR A 18 5.38 7.14 -2.57
N PHE A 19 6.15 7.60 -1.61
CA PHE A 19 6.07 7.16 -0.22
C PHE A 19 5.45 8.27 0.60
N PHE A 20 4.49 7.93 1.45
CA PHE A 20 3.80 8.84 2.35
C PHE A 20 4.19 8.51 3.78
N HIS A 21 4.47 9.55 4.57
CA HIS A 21 4.74 9.41 6.00
C HIS A 21 4.23 10.66 6.72
N ASN A 22 3.26 10.47 7.64
CA ASN A 22 2.53 11.55 8.28
C ASN A 22 1.91 12.49 7.23
N GLN A 23 2.24 13.79 7.32
CA GLN A 23 1.75 14.83 6.41
C GLN A 23 2.70 15.10 5.24
N LYS A 24 3.68 14.23 5.03
CA LYS A 24 4.72 14.37 4.01
C LYS A 24 4.67 13.23 3.01
N TYR A 25 5.20 13.48 1.82
CA TYR A 25 5.52 12.43 0.86
C TYR A 25 6.85 12.73 0.17
N CYS A 26 7.48 11.70 -0.36
CA CYS A 26 8.57 11.82 -1.32
C CYS A 26 8.33 10.90 -2.52
N LYS A 27 8.84 11.26 -3.70
CA LYS A 27 8.97 10.35 -4.83
C LYS A 27 10.38 9.80 -4.82
N ILE A 28 10.50 8.49 -4.86
CA ILE A 28 11.80 7.80 -4.86
C ILE A 28 11.90 6.98 -6.14
N GLN A 29 13.03 7.13 -6.83
CA GLN A 29 13.49 6.19 -7.84
C GLN A 29 14.31 5.10 -7.15
N TRP A 30 14.02 3.83 -7.40
CA TRP A 30 14.64 2.68 -6.71
C TRP A 30 14.78 1.47 -7.62
N HIS A 31 15.64 0.53 -7.25
CA HIS A 31 15.83 -0.71 -8.02
C HIS A 31 15.51 -1.92 -7.13
N PRO A 32 14.70 -2.89 -7.61
CA PRO A 32 14.35 -4.06 -6.82
C PRO A 32 15.59 -4.81 -6.33
N GLY A 33 15.68 -5.03 -5.02
CA GLY A 33 16.79 -5.75 -4.39
C GLY A 33 18.13 -5.01 -4.35
N LYS A 34 18.20 -3.74 -4.74
CA LYS A 34 19.44 -2.95 -4.75
C LYS A 34 19.25 -1.57 -4.13
N THR A 35 20.21 -1.15 -3.33
CA THR A 35 20.29 0.21 -2.77
C THR A 35 21.03 1.18 -3.69
N GLU A 36 21.90 0.66 -4.58
CA GLU A 36 22.66 1.48 -5.52
C GLU A 36 21.73 2.17 -6.52
N GLY A 37 21.89 3.49 -6.65
CA GLY A 37 21.07 4.32 -7.53
C GLY A 37 19.67 4.63 -7.00
N GLU A 38 19.34 4.25 -5.76
CA GLU A 38 18.16 4.77 -5.08
C GLU A 38 18.30 6.27 -4.85
N LYS A 39 17.25 7.04 -5.14
CA LYS A 39 17.31 8.50 -5.08
C LYS A 39 15.94 9.10 -4.77
N VAL A 40 15.91 10.06 -3.84
CA VAL A 40 14.76 10.97 -3.71
C VAL A 40 14.71 11.89 -4.94
N THR A 41 13.71 11.70 -5.78
CA THR A 41 13.49 12.52 -7.00
C THR A 41 12.54 13.69 -6.75
N GLU A 42 11.78 13.65 -5.65
CA GLU A 42 10.88 14.73 -5.22
C GLU A 42 10.63 14.65 -3.71
N GLY A 43 10.59 15.79 -3.01
CA GLY A 43 10.30 15.86 -1.58
C GLY A 43 11.51 15.64 -0.66
N PRO A 44 11.29 15.45 0.66
CA PRO A 44 9.99 15.31 1.32
C PRO A 44 9.17 16.62 1.31
N ASN A 45 8.01 16.59 0.64
CA ASN A 45 7.12 17.72 0.49
C ASN A 45 5.83 17.53 1.30
N SER A 46 5.13 18.63 1.56
CA SER A 46 3.83 18.60 2.24
C SER A 46 2.73 18.08 1.33
N ILE A 47 1.96 17.09 1.79
CA ILE A 47 0.84 16.50 1.02
C ILE A 47 -0.18 17.59 0.66
N ASP A 48 -0.56 18.42 1.63
CA ASP A 48 -1.55 19.49 1.46
C ASP A 48 -1.14 20.55 0.42
N LYS A 49 0.17 20.74 0.20
CA LYS A 49 0.69 21.69 -0.80
C LYS A 49 0.68 21.09 -2.20
N GLU A 50 1.20 19.88 -2.33
CA GLU A 50 1.54 19.29 -3.63
C GLU A 50 0.49 18.34 -4.20
N TRP A 51 -0.32 17.70 -3.35
CA TRP A 51 -1.37 16.78 -3.78
C TRP A 51 -2.72 17.51 -3.82
N GLN A 52 -3.01 18.16 -4.96
CA GLN A 52 -4.28 18.87 -5.14
C GLN A 52 -5.49 17.93 -4.95
N ALA A 53 -5.41 16.69 -5.41
CA ALA A 53 -6.47 15.71 -5.24
C ALA A 53 -6.73 15.40 -3.74
N LEU A 54 -5.66 15.21 -2.95
CA LEU A 54 -5.76 14.91 -1.51
C LEU A 54 -6.18 16.13 -0.70
N ARG A 55 -5.71 17.32 -1.06
CA ARG A 55 -6.21 18.59 -0.50
C ARG A 55 -7.71 18.74 -0.73
N LYS A 56 -8.20 18.45 -1.94
CA LYS A 56 -9.64 18.49 -2.28
C LYS A 56 -10.44 17.43 -1.51
N ALA A 57 -9.83 16.27 -1.23
CA ALA A 57 -10.42 15.23 -0.38
C ALA A 57 -10.42 15.59 1.12
N GLY A 58 -9.65 16.62 1.53
CA GLY A 58 -9.42 16.97 2.93
C GLY A 58 -8.50 15.99 3.66
N PHE A 59 -7.74 15.17 2.91
CA PHE A 59 -6.80 14.20 3.48
C PHE A 59 -5.46 14.87 3.75
N LYS A 60 -5.01 14.81 5.00
CA LYS A 60 -3.72 15.36 5.43
C LYS A 60 -2.60 14.32 5.47
N GLN A 61 -2.98 13.04 5.45
CA GLN A 61 -2.09 11.88 5.44
C GLN A 61 -2.68 10.81 4.54
N VAL A 62 -1.91 9.75 4.31
CA VAL A 62 -2.36 8.55 3.60
C VAL A 62 -2.04 7.34 4.46
N ASP A 63 -3.05 6.52 4.73
CA ASP A 63 -2.93 5.32 5.57
C ASP A 63 -2.76 4.06 4.72
N ALA A 64 -3.26 4.08 3.48
CA ALA A 64 -2.98 3.05 2.48
C ALA A 64 -3.22 3.61 1.07
N ALA A 65 -2.57 3.02 0.07
CA ALA A 65 -2.80 3.33 -1.33
C ALA A 65 -2.86 2.04 -2.15
N LEU A 66 -3.87 1.94 -3.02
CA LEU A 66 -4.02 0.83 -3.97
C LEU A 66 -3.95 1.37 -5.39
N GLU A 67 -2.88 1.03 -6.10
CA GLU A 67 -2.70 1.28 -7.54
C GLU A 67 -3.69 0.40 -8.34
N ILE A 68 -4.36 0.99 -9.34
CA ILE A 68 -5.42 0.32 -10.12
C ILE A 68 -5.30 0.52 -11.64
N GLY A 69 -4.12 0.89 -12.13
CA GLY A 69 -3.82 1.13 -13.54
C GLY A 69 -4.17 2.55 -14.01
N ASN A 70 -3.62 2.92 -15.17
CA ASN A 70 -3.88 4.21 -15.83
C ASN A 70 -3.62 5.44 -14.92
N ASN A 71 -2.56 5.36 -14.10
CA ASN A 71 -2.18 6.38 -13.12
C ASN A 71 -3.29 6.66 -12.09
N MET A 72 -4.22 5.72 -11.90
CA MET A 72 -5.30 5.83 -10.92
C MET A 72 -4.99 5.03 -9.66
N ALA A 73 -5.49 5.52 -8.54
CA ALA A 73 -5.35 4.85 -7.25
C ALA A 73 -6.58 5.07 -6.37
N TYR A 74 -6.86 4.11 -5.49
CA TYR A 74 -7.63 4.35 -4.28
C TYR A 74 -6.69 4.81 -3.16
N ILE A 75 -7.04 5.89 -2.48
CA ILE A 75 -6.28 6.45 -1.36
C ILE A 75 -7.16 6.38 -0.11
N PHE A 76 -6.66 5.76 0.95
CA PHE A 76 -7.37 5.56 2.21
C PHE A 76 -6.83 6.51 3.29
N CYS A 77 -7.73 7.09 4.07
CA CYS A 77 -7.41 7.94 5.22
C CYS A 77 -8.53 7.84 6.27
N GLY A 78 -8.18 7.28 7.43
CA GLY A 78 -9.11 6.90 8.48
C GLY A 78 -10.21 5.99 7.94
N LYS A 79 -11.47 6.34 8.22
CA LYS A 79 -12.65 5.59 7.76
C LYS A 79 -13.10 5.94 6.34
N LYS A 80 -12.30 6.72 5.61
CA LYS A 80 -12.66 7.28 4.30
C LYS A 80 -11.66 6.89 3.23
N TYR A 81 -12.09 6.97 1.99
CA TYR A 81 -11.22 6.87 0.84
C TYR A 81 -11.64 7.83 -0.27
N CYS A 82 -10.72 8.11 -1.19
CA CYS A 82 -11.01 8.76 -2.46
C CYS A 82 -10.32 8.00 -3.60
N ARG A 83 -10.72 8.29 -4.84
CA ARG A 83 -9.97 7.87 -6.02
C ARG A 83 -9.25 9.07 -6.59
N VAL A 84 -8.04 8.85 -7.08
CA VAL A 84 -7.22 9.90 -7.70
C VAL A 84 -6.68 9.43 -9.03
N ARG A 85 -6.35 10.38 -9.92
CA ARG A 85 -5.45 10.16 -11.05
C ARG A 85 -4.26 11.10 -10.91
N GLY A 86 -3.09 10.52 -10.67
CA GLY A 86 -1.90 11.28 -10.27
C GLY A 86 -2.13 12.15 -9.03
N LYS A 87 -1.37 13.25 -8.93
CA LYS A 87 -1.44 14.20 -7.80
C LYS A 87 -2.62 15.17 -7.90
N ASP A 88 -3.15 15.39 -9.10
CA ASP A 88 -3.96 16.57 -9.41
C ASP A 88 -5.46 16.30 -9.41
N GLU A 89 -5.87 15.14 -9.93
CA GLU A 89 -7.27 14.84 -10.20
C GLU A 89 -7.88 13.94 -9.12
N MET A 90 -8.91 14.41 -8.43
CA MET A 90 -9.78 13.57 -7.61
C MET A 90 -10.96 13.08 -8.46
N ILE A 91 -11.13 11.75 -8.52
CA ILE A 91 -12.19 11.09 -9.30
C ILE A 91 -13.39 10.80 -8.38
N GLY A 92 -14.52 11.43 -8.69
CA GLY A 92 -15.72 11.33 -7.88
C GLY A 92 -15.59 12.06 -6.54
N ASN A 93 -16.30 11.58 -5.53
CA ASN A 93 -16.33 12.16 -4.17
C ASN A 93 -15.59 11.27 -3.17
N VAL A 94 -15.22 11.85 -2.04
CA VAL A 94 -14.77 11.11 -0.85
C VAL A 94 -15.93 10.26 -0.33
N GLN A 95 -15.65 8.99 -0.01
CA GLN A 95 -16.64 8.06 0.51
C GLN A 95 -16.16 7.39 1.79
N ASN A 96 -17.11 6.89 2.60
CA ASN A 96 -16.78 5.99 3.70
C ASN A 96 -16.39 4.62 3.15
N ILE A 97 -15.38 3.99 3.74
CA ILE A 97 -14.92 2.65 3.35
C ILE A 97 -16.09 1.67 3.41
N SER A 98 -16.87 1.70 4.49
CA SER A 98 -18.03 0.82 4.69
C SER A 98 -19.15 0.97 3.64
N SER A 99 -19.18 2.09 2.91
CA SER A 99 -20.18 2.35 1.86
C SER A 99 -19.66 1.97 0.48
N GLY A 100 -18.37 2.19 0.23
CA GLY A 100 -17.76 1.94 -1.07
C GLY A 100 -17.14 0.56 -1.26
N TRP A 101 -16.91 -0.16 -0.16
CA TRP A 101 -16.35 -1.52 -0.15
C TRP A 101 -17.19 -2.41 0.78
N PRO A 102 -18.34 -2.95 0.31
CA PRO A 102 -19.15 -3.88 1.09
C PRO A 102 -18.36 -5.08 1.63
N SER A 103 -17.37 -5.58 0.89
CA SER A 103 -16.49 -6.67 1.38
C SER A 103 -15.68 -6.26 2.62
N LEU A 104 -15.13 -5.03 2.65
CA LEU A 104 -14.39 -4.52 3.81
C LEU A 104 -15.32 -4.28 5.01
N LYS A 105 -16.56 -3.85 4.76
CA LYS A 105 -17.60 -3.76 5.80
C LYS A 105 -17.93 -5.14 6.38
N GLU A 106 -18.12 -6.15 5.53
CA GLU A 106 -18.36 -7.55 5.94
C GLU A 106 -17.21 -8.09 6.80
N ALA A 107 -15.97 -7.80 6.39
CA ALA A 107 -14.75 -8.13 7.13
C ALA A 107 -14.58 -7.35 8.45
N LYS A 108 -15.44 -6.35 8.70
CA LYS A 108 -15.37 -5.40 9.83
C LYS A 108 -14.11 -4.52 9.82
N PHE A 109 -13.59 -4.21 8.63
CA PHE A 109 -12.45 -3.32 8.47
C PHE A 109 -12.97 -1.87 8.41
N GLU A 110 -12.77 -1.12 9.50
CA GLU A 110 -13.14 0.30 9.54
C GLU A 110 -12.08 1.22 8.92
N THR A 111 -10.82 0.77 8.91
CA THR A 111 -9.66 1.43 8.31
C THR A 111 -8.90 0.43 7.46
N VAL A 112 -7.95 0.92 6.66
CA VAL A 112 -7.03 0.11 5.87
C VAL A 112 -5.63 0.61 6.16
N ASP A 113 -4.75 -0.27 6.62
CA ASP A 113 -3.39 0.05 7.04
C ASP A 113 -2.37 -0.26 5.93
N ALA A 114 -2.72 -1.19 5.03
CA ALA A 114 -2.01 -1.39 3.78
C ALA A 114 -2.95 -1.97 2.72
N ALA A 115 -2.66 -1.69 1.46
CA ALA A 115 -3.36 -2.29 0.33
C ALA A 115 -2.37 -2.65 -0.76
N LEU A 116 -2.62 -3.76 -1.45
CA LEU A 116 -1.73 -4.27 -2.47
C LEU A 116 -2.55 -4.99 -3.54
N ARG A 117 -2.30 -4.65 -4.80
CA ARG A 117 -2.90 -5.39 -5.91
C ARG A 117 -2.38 -6.82 -5.90
N THR A 118 -3.28 -7.79 -6.00
CA THR A 118 -2.91 -9.20 -5.99
C THR A 118 -2.01 -9.49 -7.19
N PRO A 119 -0.79 -10.03 -6.99
CA PRO A 119 0.12 -10.33 -8.09
C PRO A 119 -0.55 -11.23 -9.14
N GLY A 120 -0.45 -10.88 -10.43
CA GLY A 120 -1.11 -11.61 -11.53
C GLY A 120 -2.65 -11.49 -11.62
N HIS A 121 -3.32 -10.85 -10.66
CA HIS A 121 -4.78 -10.71 -10.64
C HIS A 121 -5.21 -9.24 -10.60
N PRO A 122 -5.37 -8.58 -11.76
CA PRO A 122 -5.61 -7.14 -11.83
C PRO A 122 -6.91 -6.67 -11.14
N ASN A 123 -7.89 -7.54 -11.02
CA ASN A 123 -9.17 -7.24 -10.39
C ASN A 123 -9.23 -7.73 -8.94
N GLN A 124 -8.10 -8.06 -8.33
CA GLN A 124 -8.04 -8.47 -6.94
C GLN A 124 -7.02 -7.64 -6.16
N ALA A 125 -7.27 -7.44 -4.87
CA ALA A 125 -6.35 -6.78 -3.98
C ALA A 125 -6.40 -7.39 -2.58
N TYR A 126 -5.25 -7.44 -1.93
CA TYR A 126 -5.14 -7.62 -0.49
C TYR A 126 -5.39 -6.27 0.22
N PHE A 127 -6.18 -6.31 1.28
CA PHE A 127 -6.37 -5.22 2.23
C PHE A 127 -5.99 -5.71 3.61
N PHE A 128 -5.19 -4.93 4.33
CA PHE A 128 -4.72 -5.22 5.68
C PHE A 128 -5.33 -4.23 6.67
N SER A 129 -5.75 -4.72 7.85
CA SER A 129 -6.27 -3.90 8.94
C SER A 129 -5.98 -4.58 10.28
N GLY A 130 -5.19 -3.92 11.12
CA GLY A 130 -4.60 -4.47 12.33
C GLY A 130 -3.91 -5.80 12.04
N ASN A 131 -4.28 -6.84 12.78
CA ASN A 131 -3.70 -8.17 12.63
C ASN A 131 -4.37 -9.07 11.59
N LYS A 132 -5.21 -8.51 10.71
CA LYS A 132 -6.00 -9.27 9.73
C LYS A 132 -5.79 -8.78 8.31
N TYR A 133 -6.13 -9.64 7.37
CA TYR A 133 -6.24 -9.29 5.96
C TYR A 133 -7.47 -9.93 5.31
N VAL A 134 -7.88 -9.36 4.18
CA VAL A 134 -8.78 -9.98 3.20
C VAL A 134 -8.19 -9.84 1.81
N ARG A 135 -8.48 -10.80 0.93
CA ARG A 135 -8.33 -10.64 -0.52
C ARG A 135 -9.69 -10.43 -1.14
N VAL A 136 -9.82 -9.35 -1.90
CA VAL A 136 -11.10 -8.91 -2.46
C VAL A 136 -10.99 -8.87 -3.97
N GLU A 137 -11.98 -9.43 -4.66
CA GLU A 137 -12.21 -9.18 -6.07
C GLU A 137 -13.09 -7.94 -6.23
N PHE A 138 -12.70 -7.01 -7.08
CA PHE A 138 -13.36 -5.72 -7.26
C PHE A 138 -13.35 -5.24 -8.70
N GLN A 139 -14.22 -4.27 -9.00
CA GLN A 139 -14.21 -3.52 -10.25
C GLN A 139 -14.05 -2.04 -9.93
N VAL A 140 -13.19 -1.36 -10.69
CA VAL A 140 -12.87 0.05 -10.45
C VAL A 140 -14.15 0.89 -10.51
N GLY A 141 -14.45 1.57 -9.40
CA GLY A 141 -15.59 2.46 -9.25
C GLY A 141 -16.95 1.79 -9.03
N GLN A 142 -16.98 0.47 -8.85
CA GLN A 142 -18.19 -0.27 -8.49
C GLN A 142 -18.14 -0.67 -7.01
N THR A 143 -19.30 -1.07 -6.46
CA THR A 143 -19.46 -1.53 -5.07
C THR A 143 -20.01 -2.97 -5.01
N ASN A 144 -19.73 -3.76 -6.04
CA ASN A 144 -20.08 -5.18 -6.15
C ASN A 144 -18.88 -6.09 -5.85
N ASP A 145 -17.90 -5.58 -5.10
CA ASP A 145 -16.73 -6.32 -4.65
C ASP A 145 -17.11 -7.46 -3.70
N ARG A 146 -16.29 -8.51 -3.69
CA ARG A 146 -16.50 -9.70 -2.86
C ARG A 146 -15.20 -10.21 -2.27
N ILE A 147 -15.28 -10.73 -1.05
CA ILE A 147 -14.16 -11.44 -0.43
C ILE A 147 -13.93 -12.75 -1.20
N VAL A 148 -12.69 -12.98 -1.64
CA VAL A 148 -12.24 -14.24 -2.25
C VAL A 148 -11.29 -15.02 -1.34
N ASP A 149 -10.74 -14.38 -0.31
CA ASP A 149 -10.01 -15.03 0.78
C ASP A 149 -10.06 -14.16 2.04
N GLY A 150 -10.10 -14.79 3.22
CA GLY A 150 -10.22 -14.11 4.51
C GLY A 150 -11.68 -13.84 4.96
N PRO A 151 -11.90 -13.05 6.03
CA PRO A 151 -10.87 -12.41 6.84
C PRO A 151 -10.09 -13.42 7.68
N LYS A 152 -8.76 -13.41 7.53
CA LYS A 152 -7.82 -14.26 8.28
C LYS A 152 -6.87 -13.39 9.07
N SER A 153 -6.29 -13.95 10.13
CA SER A 153 -5.14 -13.29 10.75
C SER A 153 -3.94 -13.32 9.80
N ILE A 154 -3.04 -12.34 9.90
CA ILE A 154 -1.82 -12.32 9.07
C ILE A 154 -1.01 -13.59 9.29
N HIS A 155 -0.84 -14.03 10.54
CA HIS A 155 -0.15 -15.28 10.87
C HIS A 155 -0.81 -16.53 10.26
N GLU A 156 -2.13 -16.55 10.08
CA GLU A 156 -2.82 -17.69 9.47
C GLU A 156 -2.64 -17.74 7.95
N GLY A 157 -2.75 -16.60 7.27
CA GLY A 157 -2.61 -16.56 5.81
C GLY A 157 -1.16 -16.47 5.32
N TRP A 158 -0.27 -15.94 6.15
CA TRP A 158 1.13 -15.67 5.83
C TRP A 158 2.02 -16.29 6.92
N PRO A 159 2.00 -17.63 7.11
CA PRO A 159 2.59 -18.29 8.27
C PRO A 159 4.11 -18.11 8.40
N ASN A 160 4.79 -17.82 7.30
CA ASN A 160 6.24 -17.59 7.27
C ASN A 160 6.60 -16.12 7.50
N LEU A 161 5.63 -15.21 7.57
CA LEU A 161 5.86 -13.79 7.83
C LEU A 161 6.03 -13.56 9.34
N ALA A 162 7.09 -12.88 9.73
CA ALA A 162 7.34 -12.54 11.14
C ALA A 162 6.37 -11.46 11.67
N PHE A 163 5.73 -10.70 10.78
CA PHE A 163 4.91 -9.56 11.13
C PHE A 163 3.51 -9.94 11.59
N ARG A 164 3.04 -9.21 12.61
CA ARG A 164 1.66 -9.32 13.11
C ARG A 164 0.71 -8.31 12.47
N GLU A 165 1.25 -7.23 11.92
CA GLU A 165 0.52 -6.13 11.27
C GLU A 165 1.32 -5.67 10.05
N ILE A 166 0.63 -5.19 9.01
CA ILE A 166 1.24 -4.66 7.79
C ILE A 166 0.76 -3.22 7.62
N ASP A 167 1.70 -2.27 7.64
CA ASP A 167 1.42 -0.83 7.59
C ASP A 167 1.83 -0.17 6.25
N MET A 168 2.46 -0.94 5.36
CA MET A 168 2.72 -0.55 3.98
C MET A 168 3.02 -1.79 3.13
N ALA A 169 2.57 -1.79 1.88
CA ALA A 169 2.82 -2.88 0.94
C ALA A 169 3.13 -2.33 -0.45
N LEU A 170 4.05 -2.98 -1.15
CA LEU A 170 4.48 -2.60 -2.49
C LEU A 170 4.68 -3.83 -3.37
N PRO A 171 4.33 -3.76 -4.67
CA PRO A 171 4.78 -4.77 -5.60
C PRO A 171 6.31 -4.73 -5.71
N ARG A 172 6.94 -5.90 -5.84
CA ARG A 172 8.35 -6.03 -6.20
C ARG A 172 8.41 -6.30 -7.71
N PRO A 173 8.91 -5.36 -8.53
CA PRO A 173 9.10 -5.59 -9.95
C PRO A 173 10.25 -6.58 -10.16
N ASP A 174 9.96 -7.87 -10.12
CA ASP A 174 10.84 -8.95 -10.55
C ASP A 174 10.22 -9.74 -11.72
N ASN A 175 11.01 -10.64 -12.30
CA ASN A 175 10.66 -11.33 -13.55
C ASN A 175 9.43 -12.25 -13.42
N ASP A 176 9.05 -12.65 -12.21
CA ASP A 176 7.92 -13.57 -11.98
C ASP A 176 6.61 -12.86 -11.61
N GLN A 177 6.62 -11.52 -11.47
CA GLN A 177 5.47 -10.68 -11.13
C GLN A 177 4.71 -11.16 -9.89
N GLN A 178 5.35 -11.90 -8.99
CA GLN A 178 4.75 -12.45 -7.76
C GLN A 178 5.39 -11.86 -6.50
N GLY A 179 6.51 -11.16 -6.65
CA GLY A 179 7.19 -10.53 -5.54
C GLY A 179 6.44 -9.34 -4.95
N VAL A 180 6.53 -9.19 -3.63
CA VAL A 180 5.99 -8.07 -2.86
C VAL A 180 6.97 -7.68 -1.75
N TYR A 181 6.97 -6.40 -1.40
CA TYR A 181 7.56 -5.88 -0.16
C TYR A 181 6.44 -5.61 0.83
N LEU A 182 6.52 -6.24 2.01
CA LEU A 182 5.60 -5.98 3.11
C LEU A 182 6.37 -5.31 4.24
N PHE A 183 5.81 -4.27 4.81
CA PHE A 183 6.43 -3.46 5.85
C PHE A 183 5.62 -3.54 7.14
N SER A 184 6.34 -3.44 8.26
CA SER A 184 5.77 -3.34 9.60
C SER A 184 6.70 -2.46 10.43
N GLU A 185 6.21 -1.29 10.83
CA GLU A 185 6.96 -0.31 11.61
C GLU A 185 8.28 0.14 10.95
N ASP A 186 9.43 -0.33 11.42
CA ASP A 186 10.77 0.00 10.90
C ASP A 186 11.41 -1.16 10.13
N LYS A 187 10.67 -2.26 9.94
CA LYS A 187 11.11 -3.46 9.23
C LYS A 187 10.31 -3.71 7.96
N TYR A 188 10.90 -4.50 7.07
CA TYR A 188 10.21 -5.05 5.91
C TYR A 188 10.74 -6.44 5.57
N MET A 189 9.95 -7.19 4.81
CA MET A 189 10.29 -8.50 4.25
C MET A 189 9.92 -8.55 2.77
N GLN A 190 10.65 -9.37 2.02
CA GLN A 190 10.34 -9.71 0.63
C GLN A 190 9.63 -11.05 0.60
N VAL A 191 8.49 -11.10 -0.08
CA VAL A 191 7.69 -12.33 -0.19
C VAL A 191 7.34 -12.54 -1.65
N LYS A 192 7.40 -13.78 -2.12
CA LYS A 192 6.79 -14.21 -3.37
C LYS A 192 5.45 -14.87 -3.04
N VAL A 193 4.38 -14.27 -3.55
CA VAL A 193 3.02 -14.65 -3.19
C VAL A 193 2.53 -15.82 -4.05
N ASP A 194 2.17 -16.93 -3.40
CA ASP A 194 1.45 -18.07 -3.99
C ASP A 194 -0.05 -17.79 -3.89
N VAL A 195 -0.59 -17.08 -4.89
CA VAL A 195 -1.95 -16.55 -4.84
C VAL A 195 -3.00 -17.67 -4.70
N GLY A 196 -3.49 -17.86 -3.48
CA GLY A 196 -4.51 -18.87 -3.17
C GLY A 196 -3.95 -20.26 -2.90
N GLY A 197 -2.64 -20.43 -2.96
CA GLY A 197 -1.93 -21.60 -2.48
C GLY A 197 -1.36 -21.38 -1.06
N PRO A 198 -0.85 -22.44 -0.42
CA PRO A 198 -0.31 -22.36 0.94
C PRO A 198 1.19 -22.01 0.99
N ASN A 199 1.85 -21.83 -0.15
CA ASN A 199 3.32 -21.84 -0.24
C ASN A 199 3.91 -20.46 -0.57
N ASP A 200 3.47 -19.41 0.12
CA ASP A 200 4.16 -18.12 0.07
C ASP A 200 5.63 -18.30 0.45
N GLU A 201 6.53 -17.86 -0.41
CA GLU A 201 7.97 -17.96 -0.22
C GLU A 201 8.50 -16.65 0.36
N VAL A 202 9.02 -16.70 1.59
CA VAL A 202 9.72 -15.57 2.20
C VAL A 202 11.15 -15.55 1.66
N ILE A 203 11.45 -14.49 0.88
CA ILE A 203 12.71 -14.33 0.15
C ILE A 203 13.79 -13.73 1.05
N SER A 204 13.39 -13.00 2.10
CA SER A 204 14.33 -12.35 3.02
C SER A 204 13.90 -12.47 4.47
N ASP A 205 14.89 -12.51 5.36
CA ASP A 205 14.70 -12.21 6.77
C ASP A 205 14.12 -10.78 6.97
N GLU A 206 13.75 -10.46 8.21
CA GLU A 206 13.36 -9.11 8.62
C GLU A 206 14.51 -8.11 8.40
N ARG A 207 14.26 -7.07 7.60
CA ARG A 207 15.26 -6.06 7.25
C ARG A 207 14.85 -4.69 7.73
N GLU A 208 15.81 -3.94 8.27
CA GLU A 208 15.63 -2.54 8.65
C GLU A 208 15.40 -1.64 7.44
N VAL A 209 14.29 -0.90 7.45
CA VAL A 209 13.97 0.02 6.35
C VAL A 209 15.08 1.06 6.20
N ALA A 210 15.51 1.70 7.29
CA ALA A 210 16.54 2.74 7.25
C ALA A 210 17.89 2.26 6.67
N LYS A 211 18.19 0.96 6.76
CA LYS A 211 19.43 0.35 6.26
C LYS A 211 19.34 -0.01 4.78
N TYR A 212 18.19 -0.49 4.32
CA TYR A 212 18.01 -1.02 2.97
C TYR A 212 17.19 -0.13 2.04
N TRP A 213 16.67 0.99 2.55
CA TRP A 213 16.03 2.07 1.80
C TRP A 213 16.66 3.41 2.21
N PRO A 214 17.93 3.65 1.85
CA PRO A 214 18.65 4.86 2.24
C PRO A 214 17.95 6.15 1.83
N ALA A 215 17.18 6.19 0.73
CA ALA A 215 16.46 7.40 0.34
C ALA A 215 15.27 7.67 1.26
N LEU A 216 14.63 6.63 1.83
CA LEU A 216 13.61 6.81 2.87
C LEU A 216 14.21 7.35 4.18
N LYS A 217 15.43 6.92 4.53
CA LYS A 217 16.18 7.48 5.66
C LYS A 217 16.59 8.92 5.39
N GLU A 218 17.12 9.22 4.20
CA GLU A 218 17.48 10.58 3.75
C GLU A 218 16.28 11.53 3.78
N ALA A 219 15.11 11.07 3.34
CA ALA A 219 13.86 11.81 3.43
C ALA A 219 13.36 12.01 4.88
N GLY A 220 14.01 11.40 5.88
CA GLY A 220 13.66 11.50 7.29
C GLY A 220 12.41 10.73 7.69
N PHE A 221 12.00 9.73 6.90
CA PHE A 221 10.82 8.90 7.20
C PHE A 221 11.15 7.74 8.15
N TYR A 222 12.43 7.36 8.21
CA TYR A 222 12.97 6.33 9.08
C TYR A 222 14.30 6.81 9.68
N HIS A 223 14.66 6.30 10.86
CA HIS A 223 15.83 6.74 11.62
C HIS A 223 16.85 5.60 11.81
#